data_AF-A0A260QAG4-F1
#
_entry.id   AF-A0A260QAG4-F1
#
_cell.length_a   1.000
_cell.length_b   1.000
_cell.length_c   1.000
_cell.angle_alpha   90.00
_cell.angle_beta   90.00
_cell.angle_gamma   90.00
#
_symmetry.space_group_name_H-M   'P 1'
#
loop_
_entity.id
_entity.type
_entity.pdbx_description
1 polymer ?
#
loop_
_entity_poly.entity_id
_entity_poly.type
_entity_poly.pdbx_seq_one_letter_code
_entity_poly.pdbx_strand_id
1 'polypeptide(L)'
;MSSNTTRPSRRASAAQNARTTAIVTHTTAIVTGPQTATITVTAAATDEAQMIVAFGHVMMTFRSAEAVCDLIAGFASVRGSLVGVDGHAPHPAQPGTQFGAAAISVVWLGGPEHSVVAHSRYVPEQRRTVHWADLHMGPITWRITDRVGYDTLMEELRRVHRTAVGVFVDGGRFRRDPTRILDAFDNA
;
A
#
# COMPACT_ATOMS: atom_id res chain seq x y z
N MET A 1 21.04 40.64 39.57
CA MET A 1 21.45 39.75 38.46
C MET A 1 21.24 38.32 38.95
N SER A 2 20.40 37.45 38.39
CA SER A 2 20.01 37.29 36.98
C SER A 2 18.55 36.79 36.89
N SER A 3 17.75 37.48 36.09
CA SER A 3 16.42 37.08 35.67
C SER A 3 16.54 36.18 34.43
N ASN A 4 16.15 34.92 34.54
CA ASN A 4 15.98 34.05 33.37
C ASN A 4 14.48 33.84 33.12
N THR A 5 13.93 34.72 32.30
CA THR A 5 12.57 34.62 31.76
C THR A 5 12.51 33.43 30.80
N THR A 6 11.74 32.40 31.16
CA THR A 6 11.48 31.26 30.27
C THR A 6 10.17 31.47 29.51
N ARG A 7 10.34 31.69 28.20
CA ARG A 7 9.51 31.33 27.03
C ARG A 7 8.07 30.81 27.24
N PRO A 8 7.07 31.34 26.51
CA PRO A 8 5.76 30.70 26.37
C PRO A 8 5.84 29.47 25.44
N SER A 9 5.12 28.40 25.80
CA SER A 9 4.97 27.16 25.02
C SER A 9 3.47 26.96 24.73
N ARG A 10 2.96 26.36 23.64
CA ARG A 10 3.47 25.81 22.37
C ARG A 10 2.18 25.43 21.61
N ARG A 11 2.06 25.70 20.30
CA ARG A 11 0.91 25.27 19.49
C ARG A 11 0.80 23.73 19.51
N ALA A 12 -0.41 23.20 19.70
CA ALA A 12 -0.67 21.76 19.63
C ALA A 12 -0.48 21.26 18.19
N SER A 13 0.44 20.31 18.03
CA SER A 13 0.83 19.70 16.75
C SER A 13 0.60 18.19 16.82
N ALA A 14 1.01 17.43 15.80
CA ALA A 14 1.07 15.96 15.83
C ALA A 14 1.69 15.35 17.11
N ALA A 15 2.48 16.11 17.88
CA ALA A 15 2.99 15.71 19.19
C ALA A 15 1.93 15.61 20.31
N GLN A 16 0.76 16.27 20.15
CA GLN A 16 -0.39 16.13 21.06
C GLN A 16 -1.07 14.76 20.87
N ASN A 17 -0.92 14.11 19.70
CA ASN A 17 -1.43 12.77 19.38
C ASN A 17 -0.62 11.62 20.03
N ALA A 18 0.51 11.92 20.68
CA ALA A 18 1.42 10.94 21.30
C ALA A 18 1.06 10.57 22.76
N ARG A 19 -0.07 11.04 23.31
CA ARG A 19 -0.62 10.61 24.62
C ARG A 19 -1.67 9.50 24.49
N THR A 20 -1.59 8.72 23.41
CA THR A 20 -2.54 7.68 23.00
C THR A 20 -2.04 6.31 23.46
N THR A 21 -2.92 5.46 24.01
CA THR A 21 -2.56 4.18 24.65
C THR A 21 -1.87 3.16 23.72
N ALA A 22 -1.92 3.37 22.40
CA ALA A 22 -1.08 2.64 21.44
C ALA A 22 -0.84 3.47 20.18
N ILE A 23 0.35 3.33 19.60
CA ILE A 23 0.72 3.86 18.28
C ILE A 23 1.09 2.66 17.42
N VAL A 24 0.38 2.44 16.31
CA VAL A 24 0.79 1.46 15.31
C VAL A 24 1.91 2.11 14.49
N THR A 25 3.15 1.74 14.78
CA THR A 25 4.33 2.31 14.10
C THR A 25 4.57 1.68 12.74
N HIS A 26 4.10 0.44 12.53
CA HIS A 26 4.31 -0.30 11.30
C HIS A 26 3.29 -1.43 11.15
N THR A 27 2.79 -1.68 9.94
CA THR A 27 1.88 -2.79 9.68
C THR A 27 2.30 -3.57 8.45
N THR A 28 2.14 -4.90 8.51
CA THR A 28 2.38 -5.77 7.37
C THR A 28 1.05 -6.30 6.84
N ALA A 29 0.73 -6.03 5.58
CA ALA A 29 -0.38 -6.65 4.86
C ALA A 29 0.15 -7.78 3.99
N ILE A 30 -0.43 -8.97 4.12
CA ILE A 30 -0.05 -10.15 3.32
C ILE A 30 -0.94 -10.21 2.09
N VAL A 31 -0.33 -10.26 0.91
CA VAL A 31 -0.97 -10.45 -0.38
C VAL A 31 -0.79 -11.92 -0.79
N THR A 32 -1.88 -12.68 -0.72
CA THR A 32 -1.91 -14.10 -1.07
C THR A 32 -3.28 -14.48 -1.60
N GLY A 33 -3.32 -15.37 -2.58
CA GLY A 33 -4.55 -15.78 -3.25
C GLY A 33 -5.22 -14.65 -4.03
N PRO A 34 -6.36 -14.92 -4.69
CA PRO A 34 -7.03 -13.93 -5.52
C PRO A 34 -7.40 -12.66 -4.75
N GLN A 35 -7.09 -11.50 -5.32
CA GLN A 35 -7.40 -10.20 -4.75
C GLN A 35 -8.63 -9.58 -5.44
N THR A 36 -9.48 -8.93 -4.65
CA THR A 36 -10.65 -8.18 -5.13
C THR A 36 -10.71 -6.84 -4.43
N ALA A 37 -10.81 -5.77 -5.21
CA ALA A 37 -10.96 -4.41 -4.71
C ALA A 37 -12.42 -3.93 -4.78
N THR A 38 -12.89 -3.26 -3.73
CA THR A 38 -14.07 -2.40 -3.82
C THR A 38 -13.63 -0.95 -3.96
N ILE A 39 -14.25 -0.21 -4.88
CA ILE A 39 -13.94 1.20 -5.11
C ILE A 39 -15.18 2.03 -4.77
N THR A 40 -15.00 3.02 -3.89
CA THR A 40 -16.02 4.00 -3.53
C THR A 40 -15.51 5.39 -3.88
N VAL A 41 -16.34 6.18 -4.54
CA VAL A 41 -15.99 7.51 -5.00
C VAL A 41 -16.95 8.53 -4.40
N THR A 42 -16.44 9.68 -4.01
CA THR A 42 -17.22 10.80 -3.50
C THR A 42 -16.75 12.10 -4.16
N ALA A 43 -17.70 12.98 -4.49
CA ALA A 43 -17.43 14.29 -5.10
C ALA A 43 -16.52 14.25 -6.34
N ALA A 44 -16.75 13.28 -7.24
CA ALA A 44 -15.94 13.10 -8.45
C ALA A 44 -15.87 14.37 -9.32
N ALA A 45 -14.73 14.57 -9.99
CA ALA A 45 -14.42 15.71 -10.85
C ALA A 45 -14.48 17.08 -10.14
N THR A 46 -14.26 17.10 -8.82
CA THR A 46 -14.11 18.31 -8.02
C THR A 46 -12.79 18.31 -7.27
N ASP A 47 -12.39 19.46 -6.71
CA ASP A 47 -11.19 19.56 -5.87
C ASP A 47 -11.32 18.79 -4.53
N GLU A 48 -12.55 18.45 -4.14
CA GLU A 48 -12.86 17.65 -2.94
C GLU A 48 -13.04 16.16 -3.26
N ALA A 49 -12.68 15.73 -4.47
CA ALA A 49 -12.80 14.34 -4.88
C ALA A 49 -12.03 13.41 -3.94
N GLN A 50 -12.69 12.33 -3.52
CA GLN A 50 -12.10 11.28 -2.70
C GLN A 50 -12.42 9.92 -3.31
N MET A 51 -11.39 9.08 -3.41
CA MET A 51 -11.54 7.68 -3.80
C MET A 51 -11.05 6.78 -2.68
N ILE A 52 -11.89 5.84 -2.26
CA ILE A 52 -11.58 4.81 -1.29
C ILE A 52 -11.49 3.48 -2.02
N VAL A 53 -10.39 2.76 -1.82
CA VAL A 53 -10.13 1.44 -2.39
C VAL A 53 -9.93 0.46 -1.25
N ALA A 54 -10.75 -0.58 -1.18
CA ALA A 54 -10.68 -1.59 -0.14
C ALA A 54 -10.26 -2.95 -0.73
N PHE A 55 -9.18 -3.52 -0.20
CA PHE A 55 -8.73 -4.90 -0.41
C PHE A 55 -8.91 -5.68 0.89
N GLY A 56 -10.00 -6.43 1.00
CA GLY A 56 -10.35 -7.11 2.24
C GLY A 56 -10.40 -6.14 3.43
N HIS A 57 -9.46 -6.28 4.36
CA HIS A 57 -9.36 -5.45 5.57
C HIS A 57 -8.43 -4.23 5.45
N VAL A 58 -7.84 -3.99 4.26
CA VAL A 58 -7.02 -2.81 4.01
C VAL A 58 -7.81 -1.80 3.18
N MET A 59 -8.07 -0.63 3.77
CA MET A 59 -8.75 0.48 3.14
C MET A 59 -7.76 1.60 2.83
N MET A 60 -7.66 2.00 1.57
CA MET A 60 -6.77 3.06 1.10
C MET A 60 -7.61 4.23 0.59
N THR A 61 -7.30 5.43 1.07
CA THR A 61 -7.96 6.67 0.64
C THR A 61 -7.00 7.52 -0.17
N PHE A 62 -7.46 7.99 -1.32
CA PHE A 62 -6.73 8.83 -2.26
C PHE A 62 -7.48 10.13 -2.52
N ARG A 63 -6.71 11.20 -2.81
CA ARG A 63 -7.20 12.52 -3.20
C ARG A 63 -6.64 13.02 -4.54
N SER A 64 -5.83 12.20 -5.21
CA SER A 64 -5.24 12.54 -6.51
C SER A 64 -4.98 11.28 -7.33
N ALA A 65 -4.98 11.44 -8.66
CA ALA A 65 -4.54 10.38 -9.56
C ALA A 65 -3.03 10.14 -9.47
N GLU A 66 -2.25 11.17 -9.13
CA GLU A 66 -0.81 11.07 -8.81
C GLU A 66 -0.52 10.01 -7.75
N ALA A 67 -1.16 10.11 -6.57
CA ALA A 67 -0.91 9.19 -5.46
C ALA A 67 -1.27 7.73 -5.81
N VAL A 68 -2.32 7.54 -6.63
CA VAL A 68 -2.69 6.23 -7.16
C VAL A 68 -1.62 5.72 -8.14
N CYS A 69 -1.17 6.58 -9.06
CA CYS A 69 -0.14 6.25 -10.04
C CYS A 69 1.15 5.81 -9.35
N ASP A 70 1.61 6.56 -8.34
CA ASP A 70 2.85 6.29 -7.62
C ASP A 70 2.78 5.00 -6.78
N LEU A 71 1.63 4.76 -6.12
CA LEU A 71 1.39 3.50 -5.42
C LEU A 71 1.54 2.31 -6.38
N ILE A 72 0.91 2.39 -7.56
CA ILE A 72 0.93 1.30 -8.54
C ILE A 72 2.33 1.12 -9.14
N ALA A 73 3.06 2.21 -9.37
CA ALA A 73 4.46 2.14 -9.81
C ALA A 73 5.32 1.37 -8.79
N GLY A 74 5.12 1.62 -7.49
CA GLY A 74 5.82 0.87 -6.47
C GLY A 74 5.45 -0.62 -6.42
N PHE A 75 4.19 -0.99 -6.64
CA PHE A 75 3.83 -2.40 -6.82
C PHE A 75 4.44 -3.02 -8.08
N ALA A 76 4.51 -2.27 -9.19
CA ALA A 76 5.11 -2.75 -10.42
C ALA A 76 6.59 -3.13 -10.24
N SER A 77 7.32 -2.42 -9.37
CA SER A 77 8.72 -2.70 -9.04
C SER A 77 8.94 -4.09 -8.42
N VAL A 78 7.91 -4.71 -7.84
CA VAL A 78 7.98 -6.02 -7.20
C VAL A 78 8.21 -7.14 -8.21
N ARG A 79 7.81 -6.96 -9.48
CA ARG A 79 7.80 -8.01 -10.51
C ARG A 79 9.11 -8.78 -10.60
N GLY A 80 10.25 -8.07 -10.59
CA GLY A 80 11.59 -8.68 -10.68
C GLY A 80 11.98 -9.49 -9.44
N SER A 81 11.42 -9.18 -8.27
CA SER A 81 11.72 -9.85 -7.00
C SER A 81 10.89 -11.12 -6.76
N LEU A 82 9.93 -11.43 -7.65
CA LEU A 82 9.05 -12.61 -7.51
C LEU A 82 9.64 -13.90 -8.11
N VAL A 83 10.93 -13.92 -8.44
CA VAL A 83 11.60 -15.13 -8.93
C VAL A 83 11.57 -16.21 -7.84
N GLY A 84 11.05 -17.40 -8.18
CA GLY A 84 10.93 -18.53 -7.25
C GLY A 84 9.76 -18.45 -6.26
N VAL A 85 8.96 -17.38 -6.29
CA VAL A 85 7.71 -17.28 -5.50
C VAL A 85 6.71 -18.31 -5.99
N ASP A 86 5.99 -18.93 -5.05
CA ASP A 86 4.99 -19.96 -5.34
C ASP A 86 3.90 -19.42 -6.28
N GLY A 87 3.38 -20.29 -7.16
CA GLY A 87 2.22 -19.95 -7.99
C GLY A 87 0.98 -19.67 -7.13
N HIS A 88 0.78 -20.51 -6.11
CA HIS A 88 -0.30 -20.40 -5.13
C HIS A 88 0.24 -20.80 -3.77
N ALA A 89 0.22 -19.86 -2.81
CA ALA A 89 0.64 -20.14 -1.45
C ALA A 89 -0.56 -20.56 -0.60
N PRO A 90 -0.37 -21.41 0.41
CA PRO A 90 -1.41 -21.68 1.39
C PRO A 90 -1.77 -20.38 2.13
N HIS A 91 -3.06 -20.08 2.22
CA HIS A 91 -3.54 -18.88 2.91
C HIS A 91 -3.15 -18.96 4.40
N PRO A 92 -2.59 -17.89 4.99
CA PRO A 92 -2.30 -17.85 6.40
C PRO A 92 -3.62 -18.00 7.17
N ALA A 93 -3.60 -18.87 8.19
CA ALA A 93 -4.74 -19.08 9.07
C ALA A 93 -5.19 -17.74 9.65
N GLN A 94 -6.41 -17.32 9.31
CA GLN A 94 -7.02 -16.14 9.89
C GLN A 94 -7.55 -16.49 11.29
N PRO A 95 -7.51 -15.56 12.26
CA PRO A 95 -8.27 -15.72 13.50
C PRO A 95 -9.72 -16.07 13.15
N GLY A 96 -10.30 -17.07 13.84
CA GLY A 96 -11.69 -17.44 13.62
C GLY A 96 -12.64 -16.26 13.84
N THR A 97 -13.85 -16.32 13.28
CA THR A 97 -14.87 -15.24 13.31
C THR A 97 -15.24 -14.71 14.70
N GLN A 98 -14.87 -15.46 15.75
CA GLN A 98 -14.96 -15.06 17.15
C GLN A 98 -14.05 -13.88 17.53
N PHE A 99 -13.02 -13.59 16.73
CA PHE A 99 -12.16 -12.43 16.88
C PHE A 99 -12.33 -11.52 15.66
N GLY A 100 -12.62 -10.24 15.88
CA GLY A 100 -12.72 -9.27 14.79
C GLY A 100 -11.40 -9.20 14.01
N ALA A 101 -11.49 -9.16 12.68
CA ALA A 101 -10.32 -8.95 11.84
C ALA A 101 -9.82 -7.51 12.00
N ALA A 102 -8.51 -7.33 12.17
CA ALA A 102 -7.90 -6.01 12.23
C ALA A 102 -8.08 -5.30 10.88
N ALA A 103 -8.81 -4.19 10.87
CA ALA A 103 -8.95 -3.33 9.70
C ALA A 103 -7.93 -2.19 9.74
N ILE A 104 -7.25 -1.96 8.61
CA ILE A 104 -6.24 -0.93 8.47
C ILE A 104 -6.79 0.13 7.52
N SER A 105 -6.72 1.40 7.92
CA SER A 105 -7.02 2.53 7.04
C SER A 105 -5.76 3.33 6.79
N VAL A 106 -5.42 3.50 5.51
CA VAL A 106 -4.28 4.30 5.05
C VAL A 106 -4.81 5.47 4.23
N VAL A 107 -4.36 6.67 4.55
CA VAL A 107 -4.62 7.86 3.75
C VAL A 107 -3.34 8.24 3.02
N TRP A 108 -3.36 8.16 1.70
CA TRP A 108 -2.24 8.52 0.85
C TRP A 108 -2.32 10.01 0.50
N LEU A 109 -1.48 10.81 1.17
CA LEU A 109 -1.40 12.26 0.93
C LEU A 109 -0.50 12.62 -0.27
N GLY A 110 0.24 11.64 -0.78
CA GLY A 110 1.14 11.74 -1.93
C GLY A 110 1.71 10.35 -2.26
N GLY A 111 2.55 10.28 -3.29
CA GLY A 111 3.23 9.03 -3.67
C GLY A 111 4.17 8.53 -2.57
N PRO A 112 4.05 7.25 -2.13
CA PRO A 112 4.97 6.71 -1.15
C PRO A 112 6.34 6.42 -1.75
N GLU A 113 7.39 6.83 -1.04
CA GLU A 113 8.71 6.21 -1.20
C GLU A 113 8.57 4.70 -0.98
N HIS A 114 9.23 3.92 -1.84
CA HIS A 114 9.13 2.47 -1.79
C HIS A 114 10.46 1.79 -2.02
N SER A 115 10.58 0.59 -1.45
CA SER A 115 11.73 -0.30 -1.66
C SER A 115 11.24 -1.75 -1.63
N VAL A 116 11.79 -2.58 -2.51
CA VAL A 116 11.47 -4.01 -2.56
C VAL A 116 12.63 -4.83 -2.02
N VAL A 117 12.30 -5.79 -1.15
CA VAL A 117 13.25 -6.75 -0.60
C VAL A 117 12.78 -8.16 -0.92
N ALA A 118 13.56 -8.88 -1.71
CA ALA A 118 13.33 -10.30 -1.98
C ALA A 118 13.82 -11.14 -0.80
N HIS A 119 13.01 -12.11 -0.38
CA HIS A 119 13.31 -13.01 0.71
C HIS A 119 13.16 -14.47 0.30
N SER A 120 13.93 -15.33 0.97
CA SER A 120 13.77 -16.77 0.88
C SER A 120 14.09 -17.42 2.22
N ARG A 121 13.42 -18.53 2.52
CA ARG A 121 13.67 -19.31 3.73
C ARG A 121 13.38 -20.79 3.49
N TYR A 122 14.29 -21.65 3.92
CA TYR A 122 14.04 -23.08 3.97
C TYR A 122 13.04 -23.40 5.10
N VAL A 123 11.96 -24.11 4.76
CA VAL A 123 10.90 -24.54 5.68
C VAL A 123 11.01 -26.05 5.85
N PRO A 124 11.55 -26.56 6.98
CA PRO A 124 11.76 -27.98 7.19
C PRO A 124 10.48 -28.82 7.07
N GLU A 125 9.36 -28.28 7.54
CA GLU A 125 8.05 -28.95 7.53
C GLU A 125 7.56 -29.22 6.10
N GLN A 126 7.90 -28.33 5.17
CA GLN A 126 7.55 -28.43 3.75
C GLN A 126 8.70 -29.01 2.90
N ARG A 127 9.87 -29.25 3.50
CA ARG A 127 11.12 -29.69 2.86
C ARG A 127 11.50 -28.88 1.62
N ARG A 128 11.19 -27.58 1.62
CA ARG A 128 11.43 -26.69 0.48
C ARG A 128 11.82 -25.28 0.91
N THR A 129 12.43 -24.54 0.00
CA THR A 129 12.65 -23.10 0.15
C THR A 129 11.40 -22.35 -0.30
N VAL A 130 10.86 -21.52 0.59
CA VAL A 130 9.76 -20.59 0.29
C VAL A 130 10.35 -19.23 -0.03
N HIS A 131 9.83 -18.58 -1.07
CA HIS A 131 10.24 -17.25 -1.52
C HIS A 131 9.07 -16.27 -1.37
N TRP A 132 9.36 -15.03 -1.01
CA TRP A 132 8.38 -13.93 -0.97
C TRP A 132 9.09 -12.59 -1.22
N ALA A 133 8.32 -11.55 -1.50
CA ALA A 133 8.84 -10.19 -1.62
C ALA A 133 8.14 -9.27 -0.64
N ASP A 134 8.91 -8.42 0.05
CA ASP A 134 8.39 -7.36 0.91
C ASP A 134 8.55 -6.03 0.17
N LEU A 135 7.43 -5.35 -0.08
CA LEU A 135 7.36 -3.99 -0.60
C LEU A 135 7.09 -3.03 0.55
N HIS A 136 8.10 -2.27 0.95
CA HIS A 136 7.97 -1.25 1.97
C HIS A 136 7.42 0.03 1.35
N MET A 137 6.35 0.58 1.91
CA MET A 137 5.69 1.83 1.48
C MET A 137 5.21 2.62 2.69
N GLY A 138 6.04 3.55 3.17
CA GLY A 138 5.72 4.36 4.35
C GLY A 138 5.31 3.52 5.57
N PRO A 139 4.07 3.63 6.09
CA PRO A 139 3.64 2.91 7.30
C PRO A 139 3.29 1.44 7.07
N ILE A 140 3.20 0.99 5.81
CA ILE A 140 2.76 -0.35 5.44
C ILE A 140 3.84 -1.10 4.67
N THR A 141 4.07 -2.36 5.05
CA THR A 141 4.81 -3.34 4.24
C THR A 141 3.81 -4.28 3.60
N TRP A 142 3.88 -4.42 2.28
CA TRP A 142 3.12 -5.43 1.56
C TRP A 142 4.00 -6.65 1.37
N ARG A 143 3.60 -7.79 1.92
CA ARG A 143 4.29 -9.06 1.75
C ARG A 143 3.58 -9.89 0.69
N ILE A 144 4.22 -10.08 -0.46
CA ILE A 144 3.70 -10.84 -1.59
C ILE A 144 4.21 -12.27 -1.49
N THR A 145 3.30 -13.23 -1.26
CA THR A 145 3.65 -14.64 -1.01
C THR A 145 3.36 -15.57 -2.17
N ASP A 146 2.52 -15.16 -3.13
CA ASP A 146 2.24 -15.95 -4.33
C ASP A 146 2.03 -15.10 -5.59
N ARG A 147 2.17 -15.75 -6.75
CA ARG A 147 1.97 -15.12 -8.06
C ARG A 147 0.51 -14.76 -8.31
N VAL A 148 -0.43 -15.64 -7.98
CA VAL A 148 -1.87 -15.39 -8.15
C VAL A 148 -2.31 -14.10 -7.47
N GLY A 149 -1.87 -13.87 -6.23
CA GLY A 149 -2.20 -12.68 -5.47
C GLY A 149 -1.57 -11.43 -6.03
N TYR A 150 -0.31 -11.51 -6.48
CA TYR A 150 0.31 -10.38 -7.17
C TYR A 150 -0.41 -10.04 -8.48
N ASP A 151 -0.65 -11.03 -9.34
CA ASP A 151 -1.20 -10.80 -10.67
C ASP A 151 -2.63 -10.25 -10.61
N THR A 152 -3.48 -10.84 -9.76
CA THR A 152 -4.84 -10.34 -9.52
C THR A 152 -4.83 -8.98 -8.84
N LEU A 153 -3.93 -8.71 -7.89
CA LEU A 153 -3.75 -7.38 -7.32
C LEU A 153 -3.43 -6.34 -8.40
N MET A 154 -2.50 -6.65 -9.31
CA MET A 154 -2.13 -5.73 -10.38
C MET A 154 -3.27 -5.51 -11.38
N GLU A 155 -4.12 -6.49 -11.63
CA GLU A 155 -5.35 -6.32 -12.43
C GLU A 155 -6.34 -5.38 -11.75
N GLU A 156 -6.59 -5.57 -10.45
CA GLU A 156 -7.45 -4.70 -9.65
C GLU A 156 -6.88 -3.28 -9.60
N LEU A 157 -5.57 -3.12 -9.42
CA LEU A 157 -4.88 -1.83 -9.43
C LEU A 157 -4.98 -1.12 -10.79
N ARG A 158 -4.95 -1.84 -11.92
CA ARG A 158 -5.25 -1.24 -13.23
C ARG A 158 -6.68 -0.73 -13.32
N ARG A 159 -7.66 -1.43 -12.73
CA ARG A 159 -9.04 -0.93 -12.63
C ARG A 159 -9.08 0.33 -11.78
N VAL A 160 -8.43 0.33 -10.62
CA VAL A 160 -8.31 1.48 -9.72
C VAL A 160 -7.68 2.69 -10.43
N HIS A 161 -6.61 2.49 -11.20
CA HIS A 161 -5.97 3.55 -11.98
C HIS A 161 -6.93 4.18 -13.00
N ARG A 162 -7.62 3.36 -13.79
CA ARG A 162 -8.61 3.87 -14.75
C ARG A 162 -9.71 4.67 -14.06
N THR A 163 -10.17 4.22 -12.91
CA THR A 163 -11.15 4.97 -12.11
C THR A 163 -10.56 6.28 -11.61
N ALA A 164 -9.36 6.27 -11.04
CA ALA A 164 -8.68 7.48 -10.55
C ALA A 164 -8.52 8.55 -11.63
N VAL A 165 -8.11 8.16 -12.84
CA VAL A 165 -7.97 9.05 -14.00
C VAL A 165 -9.27 9.75 -14.38
N GLY A 166 -10.42 9.08 -14.21
CA GLY A 166 -11.74 9.67 -14.45
C GLY A 166 -12.33 10.45 -13.27
N VAL A 167 -11.85 10.17 -12.05
CA VAL A 167 -12.41 10.74 -10.81
C VAL A 167 -11.72 12.04 -10.41
N PHE A 168 -10.40 12.11 -10.52
CA PHE A 168 -9.63 13.26 -10.03
C PHE A 168 -9.33 14.28 -11.12
N VAL A 169 -9.29 15.57 -10.74
CA VAL A 169 -9.03 16.69 -11.65
C VAL A 169 -7.65 16.62 -12.32
N ASP A 170 -6.67 16.00 -11.66
CA ASP A 170 -5.31 15.79 -12.19
C ASP A 170 -5.21 14.54 -13.10
N GLY A 171 -6.27 13.75 -13.22
CA GLY A 171 -6.27 12.45 -13.91
C GLY A 171 -5.75 12.48 -15.34
N GLY A 172 -6.02 13.54 -16.09
CA GLY A 172 -5.51 13.72 -17.45
C GLY A 172 -3.98 13.70 -17.56
N ARG A 173 -3.27 14.18 -16.52
CA ARG A 173 -1.80 14.17 -16.44
C ARG A 173 -1.25 12.77 -16.19
N PHE A 174 -2.00 11.93 -15.46
CA PHE A 174 -1.58 10.59 -15.01
C PHE A 174 -2.24 9.44 -15.78
N ARG A 175 -2.74 9.71 -17.00
CA ARG A 175 -3.41 8.71 -17.84
C ARG A 175 -2.52 7.59 -18.38
N ARG A 176 -1.19 7.75 -18.34
CA ARG A 176 -0.25 6.72 -18.82
C ARG A 176 -0.23 5.55 -17.85
N ASP A 177 0.01 4.35 -18.39
CA ASP A 177 0.05 3.12 -17.58
C ASP A 177 1.22 3.18 -16.57
N PRO A 178 0.95 3.24 -15.25
CA PRO A 178 1.98 3.32 -14.23
C PRO A 178 2.83 2.05 -14.13
N THR A 179 2.34 0.92 -14.64
CA THR A 179 3.04 -0.37 -14.56
C THR A 179 4.17 -0.52 -15.58
N ARG A 180 4.29 0.42 -16.52
CA ARG A 180 5.32 0.46 -17.57
C ARG A 180 6.34 1.58 -17.36
N ILE A 181 6.19 2.38 -16.31
CA ILE A 181 7.09 3.52 -16.05
C ILE A 181 8.51 3.01 -15.78
N LEU A 182 8.66 1.87 -15.11
CA LEU A 182 9.97 1.27 -14.82
C LEU A 182 10.64 0.69 -16.08
N ASP A 183 9.87 0.10 -17.00
CA ASP A 183 10.39 -0.44 -18.28
C ASP A 183 11.04 0.65 -19.16
N ALA A 184 10.69 1.93 -18.95
CA ALA A 184 11.24 3.06 -19.69
C ALA A 184 12.63 3.50 -19.20
N PHE A 185 13.01 3.16 -17.97
CA PHE A 185 14.33 3.50 -17.40
C PHE A 185 15.37 2.37 -17.54
N ASP A 186 14.93 1.14 -17.84
CA ASP A 186 15.83 0.00 -18.09
C ASP A 186 16.39 -0.03 -19.53
N ASN A 187 15.99 0.91 -20.40
CA ASN A 187 16.43 1.01 -21.80
C ASN A 187 17.26 2.28 -22.10
N ALA A 188 17.82 2.93 -21.08
CA ALA A 188 18.62 4.17 -21.21
C ALA A 188 20.12 3.93 -20.96
#